data_AF-A0A7J9EY52-F1
#
_entry.id   AF-A0A7J9EY52-F1
#
_cell.length_a   1.000
_cell.length_b   1.000
_cell.length_c   1.000
_cell.angle_alpha   90.00
_cell.angle_beta   90.00
_cell.angle_gamma   90.00
#
_symmetry.space_group_name_H-M   'P 1'
#
loop_
_entity.id
_entity.type
_entity.pdbx_description
1 polymer ?
#
loop_
_entity_poly.entity_id
_entity_poly.type
_entity_poly.pdbx_seq_one_letter_code
_entity_poly.pdbx_strand_id
1 'polypeptide(L)'
;MFESALYYKDVLDYWGQRDKDYLIFTLSYEEWRNVAILCKIFKVFYDVTCVFSGSKYPMTNLYFKGVWKIHKYSFITIYGAHCANHS
;
A
#
# COMPACT_ATOMS: atom_id res chain seq x y z
N MET A 1 -2.64 4.61 -8.91
CA MET A 1 -3.59 5.37 -8.06
C MET A 1 -2.92 5.80 -6.76
N PHE A 2 -2.56 4.89 -5.84
CA PHE A 2 -1.92 5.29 -4.57
C PHE A 2 -0.51 5.89 -4.72
N GLU A 3 0.34 5.38 -5.63
CA GLU A 3 1.63 6.01 -5.91
C GLU A 3 1.46 7.46 -6.42
N SER A 4 0.45 7.70 -7.25
CA SER A 4 0.13 9.04 -7.74
C SER A 4 -0.38 9.95 -6.62
N ALA A 5 -1.22 9.44 -5.71
CA ALA A 5 -1.68 10.19 -4.54
C ALA A 5 -0.52 10.57 -3.62
N LEU A 6 0.44 9.67 -3.40
CA LEU A 6 1.65 9.94 -2.63
C LEU A 6 2.55 10.97 -3.32
N TYR A 7 2.68 10.89 -4.65
CA TYR A 7 3.44 11.86 -5.44
C TYR A 7 2.88 13.28 -5.31
N TYR A 8 1.55 13.42 -5.29
CA TYR A 8 0.87 14.71 -5.15
C TYR A 8 0.56 15.11 -3.70
N LYS A 9 1.08 14.39 -2.70
CA LYS A 9 0.77 14.63 -1.28
C LYS A 9 0.89 16.10 -0.89
N ASP A 10 2.02 16.73 -1.19
CA ASP A 10 2.28 18.12 -0.79
C ASP A 10 1.31 19.11 -1.45
N VAL A 11 0.89 18.83 -2.70
CA VAL A 11 -0.11 19.63 -3.42
C VAL A 11 -1.49 19.46 -2.79
N LEU A 12 -1.85 18.24 -2.41
CA LEU A 12 -3.13 17.93 -1.76
C LEU A 12 -3.19 18.54 -0.34
N ASP A 13 -2.10 18.47 0.42
CA ASP A 13 -1.97 19.11 1.74
C ASP A 13 -2.05 20.64 1.61
N TYR A 14 -1.39 21.22 0.59
CA TYR A 14 -1.48 22.65 0.28
C TYR A 14 -2.89 23.09 -0.12
N TRP A 15 -3.59 22.27 -0.91
CA TRP A 15 -4.98 22.55 -1.30
C TRP A 15 -5.94 22.50 -0.12
N GLY A 16 -5.81 21.53 0.79
CA GLY A 16 -6.66 21.46 1.98
C GLY A 16 -6.48 22.60 2.97
N GLN A 17 -5.34 23.28 2.95
CA GLN A 17 -5.15 24.51 3.73
C GLN A 17 -5.90 25.72 3.14
N ARG A 18 -6.22 25.71 1.84
CA ARG A 18 -6.85 26.83 1.14
C ARG A 18 -8.33 26.66 0.92
N ASP A 19 -8.76 25.45 0.62
CA ASP A 19 -10.15 25.15 0.31
C ASP A 19 -10.83 24.51 1.53
N LYS A 20 -11.78 25.26 2.11
CA LYS A 20 -12.55 24.80 3.28
C LYS A 20 -13.43 23.60 2.97
N ASP A 21 -13.90 23.48 1.73
CA ASP A 21 -14.71 22.35 1.29
C ASP A 21 -13.83 21.11 1.10
N TYR A 22 -12.54 21.31 0.80
CA TYR A 22 -11.56 20.23 0.69
C TYR A 22 -10.96 19.78 2.03
N LEU A 23 -11.03 20.62 3.08
CA LEU A 23 -10.46 20.32 4.40
C LEU A 23 -10.99 19.01 5.02
N ILE A 24 -12.22 18.61 4.72
CA ILE A 24 -12.78 17.34 5.22
C ILE A 24 -12.12 16.11 4.57
N PHE A 25 -11.46 16.28 3.42
CA PHE A 25 -10.80 15.22 2.67
C PHE A 25 -9.29 15.16 2.89
N THR A 26 -8.71 16.11 3.63
CA THR A 26 -7.29 16.03 3.97
C THR A 26 -6.99 14.87 4.90
N LEU A 27 -5.95 14.11 4.54
CA LEU A 27 -5.48 12.99 5.34
C LEU A 27 -4.50 13.50 6.39
N SER A 28 -4.62 12.94 7.59
CA SER A 28 -3.63 13.10 8.65
C SER A 28 -2.29 12.46 8.26
N TYR A 29 -1.23 12.81 8.98
CA TYR A 29 0.08 12.19 8.83
C TYR A 29 0.02 10.65 8.96
N GLU A 30 -0.75 10.15 9.93
CA GLU A 30 -0.97 8.73 10.16
C GLU A 30 -1.66 8.04 8.97
N GLU A 31 -2.67 8.68 8.39
CA GLU A 31 -3.38 8.14 7.23
C GLU A 31 -2.50 8.16 5.98
N TRP A 32 -1.71 9.20 5.77
CA TRP A 32 -0.69 9.23 4.71
C TRP A 32 0.34 8.11 4.88
N ARG A 33 0.76 7.83 6.11
CA ARG A 33 1.64 6.69 6.43
C ARG A 33 0.94 5.37 6.07
N ASN A 34 -0.34 5.22 6.39
CA ASN A 34 -1.13 4.04 6.05
C ASN A 34 -1.28 3.87 4.53
N VAL A 35 -1.51 4.94 3.78
CA VAL A 35 -1.54 4.92 2.30
C VAL A 35 -0.20 4.45 1.73
N ALA A 36 0.92 4.91 2.28
CA ALA A 36 2.25 4.45 1.86
C ALA A 36 2.47 2.96 2.16
N ILE A 37 2.03 2.46 3.31
CA ILE A 37 2.06 1.04 3.66
C ILE A 37 1.19 0.23 2.69
N LEU A 38 -0.03 0.69 2.45
CA LEU A 38 -0.99 0.07 1.55
C LEU A 38 -0.41 -0.06 0.14
N CYS A 39 0.21 1.00 -0.35
CA CYS A 39 0.85 1.01 -1.67
C CYS A 39 1.96 -0.04 -1.81
N LYS A 40 2.77 -0.25 -0.76
CA LYS A 40 3.79 -1.32 -0.73
C LYS A 40 3.17 -2.71 -0.77
N ILE A 41 2.11 -2.93 -0.01
CA ILE A 41 1.39 -4.21 0.01
C ILE A 41 0.81 -4.50 -1.38
N PHE A 42 0.10 -3.55 -1.98
CA PHE A 42 -0.50 -3.72 -3.30
C PHE A 42 0.53 -4.00 -4.40
N LYS A 43 1.74 -3.45 -4.30
CA LYS A 43 2.82 -3.77 -5.24
C LYS A 43 3.20 -5.24 -5.19
N VAL A 44 3.33 -5.82 -3.98
CA VAL A 44 3.61 -7.25 -3.81
C VAL A 44 2.48 -8.11 -4.36
N PHE A 45 1.21 -7.71 -4.13
CA PHE A 45 0.06 -8.38 -4.72
C PHE A 45 0.09 -8.34 -6.24
N TYR A 46 0.33 -7.16 -6.83
CA TYR A 46 0.40 -6.98 -8.27
C TYR A 46 1.47 -7.87 -8.91
N ASP A 47 2.68 -7.88 -8.36
CA ASP A 47 3.77 -8.73 -8.84
C ASP A 47 3.36 -10.22 -8.85
N VAL A 48 2.71 -10.68 -7.78
CA VAL A 48 2.26 -12.08 -7.65
C VAL A 48 1.12 -12.38 -8.64
N THR A 49 0.17 -11.46 -8.81
CA THR A 49 -0.91 -11.58 -9.80
C THR A 49 -0.38 -11.60 -11.23
N CYS A 50 0.65 -10.80 -11.55
CA CYS A 50 1.34 -10.86 -12.84
C CYS A 50 1.97 -12.22 -13.10
N VAL A 51 2.62 -12.82 -12.09
CA VAL A 51 3.18 -14.18 -12.21
C VAL A 51 2.09 -15.22 -12.48
N PHE A 52 0.94 -15.13 -11.80
CA PHE A 52 -0.17 -16.06 -12.04
C PHE A 52 -0.81 -15.87 -13.41
N SER A 53 -1.11 -14.63 -13.80
CA SER A 53 -1.76 -14.31 -15.08
C SER A 53 -0.87 -14.56 -16.30
N GLY A 54 0.46 -14.47 -16.15
CA GLY A 54 1.41 -14.81 -17.21
C GLY A 54 1.58 -16.31 -17.46
N SER A 55 1.01 -17.18 -16.62
CA SER A 55 1.10 -18.64 -16.75
C SER A 55 -0.24 -19.25 -17.18
N LYS A 56 -0.27 -20.00 -18.29
CA LYS A 56 -1.46 -20.77 -18.70
C LYS A 56 -1.82 -21.88 -17.70
N TYR A 57 -0.83 -22.35 -16.95
CA TYR A 57 -0.97 -23.36 -15.90
C TYR A 57 -0.03 -23.00 -14.75
N PRO A 58 -0.49 -22.29 -13.71
CA PRO A 58 0.33 -22.07 -12.54
C PRO A 58 0.63 -23.43 -11.91
N MET A 59 1.87 -23.92 -12.01
CA MET A 59 2.27 -25.11 -11.25
C MET A 59 2.02 -24.84 -9.76
N THR A 60 1.44 -25.78 -9.03
CA THR A 60 1.00 -25.64 -7.62
C THR A 60 2.09 -25.06 -6.71
N ASN A 61 3.36 -25.32 -7.03
CA ASN A 61 4.57 -24.67 -6.49
C ASN A 61 4.51 -23.13 -6.49
N LEU A 62 4.17 -22.52 -7.63
CA LEU A 62 4.10 -21.06 -7.79
C LEU A 62 2.95 -20.47 -6.97
N TYR A 63 1.82 -21.17 -6.88
CA TYR A 63 0.67 -20.73 -6.09
C TYR A 63 1.02 -20.62 -4.62
N PHE A 64 1.57 -21.68 -4.03
CA PHE A 64 1.99 -21.68 -2.63
C PHE A 64 3.03 -20.59 -2.34
N LYS A 65 4.04 -20.45 -3.22
CA LYS A 65 5.10 -19.44 -3.06
C LYS A 65 4.56 -18.00 -3.16
N GLY A 66 3.64 -17.73 -4.08
CA GLY A 66 3.01 -16.42 -4.25
C GLY A 66 2.13 -16.04 -3.06
N VAL A 67 1.25 -16.95 -2.63
CA VAL A 67 0.37 -16.74 -1.47
C VAL A 67 1.17 -16.56 -0.19
N TRP A 68 2.22 -17.37 0.02
CA TRP A 68 3.10 -17.23 1.18
C TRP A 68 3.86 -15.89 1.20
N LYS A 69 4.30 -15.41 0.03
CA LYS A 69 4.96 -14.10 -0.10
C LYS A 69 4.01 -12.98 0.30
N ILE A 70 2.77 -13.01 -0.18
CA ILE A 70 1.72 -12.05 0.20
C ILE A 70 1.49 -12.07 1.72
N HIS A 71 1.28 -13.26 2.29
CA HIS A 71 1.00 -13.42 3.71
C HIS A 71 2.14 -12.87 4.57
N LYS A 72 3.39 -13.21 4.25
CA LYS A 72 4.58 -12.74 4.97
C LYS A 72 4.75 -11.22 4.89
N TYR A 73 4.62 -10.62 3.70
CA TYR A 73 4.79 -9.18 3.54
C TYR A 73 3.65 -8.38 4.18
N SER A 74 2.42 -8.85 4.10
CA SER A 74 1.29 -8.24 4.81
C SER A 74 1.51 -8.29 6.33
N PHE A 75 1.95 -9.43 6.86
CA PHE A 75 2.22 -9.58 8.29
C PHE A 75 3.37 -8.68 8.76
N ILE A 76 4.51 -8.69 8.09
CA ILE A 76 5.68 -7.88 8.48
C ILE A 76 5.38 -6.38 8.38
N THR A 77 4.68 -5.94 7.34
CA THR A 77 4.44 -4.50 7.12
C THR A 77 3.38 -3.96 8.08
N ILE A 78 2.34 -4.74 8.42
CA ILE A 78 1.29 -4.33 9.36
C ILE A 78 1.80 -4.39 10.81
N TYR A 79 2.47 -5.47 11.21
CA TYR A 79 2.98 -5.62 12.59
C TYR A 79 4.27 -4.83 12.84
N GLY A 80 5.16 -4.72 11.85
CA GLY A 80 6.38 -3.90 11.96
C GLY A 80 6.10 -2.41 12.04
N ALA A 81 5.04 -1.92 11.38
CA ALA A 81 4.58 -0.54 11.55
C ALA A 81 4.01 -0.27 12.95
N HIS A 82 3.42 -1.28 13.59
CA HIS A 82 2.86 -1.16 14.95
C HIS A 82 3.95 -1.07 16.04
N CYS A 83 5.13 -1.64 15.82
CA CYS A 83 6.26 -1.55 16.76
C CYS A 83 7.02 -0.21 16.70
N ALA A 84 7.00 0.50 15.57
CA ALA A 84 7.67 1.80 15.41
C ALA A 84 6.87 2.99 15.99
N ASN A 85 5.59 2.79 16.32
CA ASN A 85 4.71 3.83 16.87
C ASN A 85 4.66 3.83 18.41
N HIS A 86 5.49 3.02 19.08
CA HIS A 86 5.53 2.87 20.54
C HIS A 86 6.93 3.07 21.13
N SER A 87 7.78 3.82 20.43
CA SER A 87 9.14 4.20 20.85
C SER A 87 9.31 5.71 20.82
#